data_AF-A0A218PWI7-F1
#
_entry.id   AF-A0A218PWI7-F1
#
_cell.length_a   1.000
_cell.length_b   1.000
_cell.length_c   1.000
_cell.angle_alpha   90.00
_cell.angle_beta   90.00
_cell.angle_gamma   90.00
#
_symmetry.space_group_name_H-M   'P 1'
#
loop_
_entity.id
_entity.type
_entity.pdbx_description
1 polymer ?
#
loop_
_entity_poly.entity_id
_entity_poly.type
_entity_poly.pdbx_seq_one_letter_code
_entity_poly.pdbx_strand_id
1 'polypeptide(L)'
;MSESTNTEKALADLKREVAELSGLSLATGVILTQLLQKIASREMNPQGAAGQIVNNARAAIEGFTASQNSDPVMKARALEAVQQYEDQIRSVLRE
;
A
#
# COMPACT_ATOMS: atom_id res chain seq x y z
N MET A 1 36.40 -17.29 3.37
CA MET A 1 36.30 -16.64 2.03
C MET A 1 35.04 -17.04 1.28
N SER A 2 34.55 -18.29 1.35
CA SER A 2 33.33 -18.73 0.63
C SER A 2 32.02 -18.22 1.23
N GLU A 3 31.91 -18.08 2.56
CA GLU A 3 30.71 -17.53 3.21
C GLU A 3 30.46 -16.07 2.84
N SER A 4 31.52 -15.26 2.80
CA SER A 4 31.48 -13.82 2.47
C SER A 4 30.87 -13.58 1.09
N THR A 5 31.30 -14.36 0.09
CA THR A 5 30.80 -14.27 -1.29
C THR A 5 29.34 -14.70 -1.41
N ASN A 6 28.89 -15.64 -0.56
CA ASN A 6 27.52 -16.12 -0.54
C ASN A 6 26.58 -15.10 0.13
N THR A 7 27.03 -14.42 1.19
CA THR A 7 26.30 -13.33 1.83
C THR A 7 26.15 -12.11 0.91
N GLU A 8 27.20 -11.73 0.18
CA GLU A 8 27.15 -10.63 -0.78
C GLU A 8 26.16 -10.90 -1.91
N LYS A 9 26.14 -12.14 -2.42
CA LYS A 9 25.18 -12.57 -3.43
C LYS A 9 23.75 -12.53 -2.89
N ALA A 10 23.50 -13.10 -1.71
CA ALA A 10 22.18 -13.06 -1.07
C ALA A 10 21.71 -11.62 -0.83
N LEU A 11 22.62 -10.71 -0.43
CA LEU A 11 22.30 -9.31 -0.26
C LEU A 11 21.94 -8.62 -1.58
N ALA A 12 22.64 -8.94 -2.67
CA ALA A 12 22.33 -8.41 -3.99
C ALA A 12 20.97 -8.90 -4.49
N ASP A 13 20.67 -10.19 -4.30
CA ASP A 13 19.38 -10.79 -4.64
C ASP A 13 18.25 -10.15 -3.81
N LEU A 14 18.43 -9.97 -2.50
CA LEU A 14 17.45 -9.32 -1.63
C LEU A 14 17.19 -7.86 -2.03
N LYS A 15 18.24 -7.11 -2.38
CA LYS A 15 18.10 -5.72 -2.87
C LYS A 15 17.30 -5.65 -4.16
N ARG A 16 17.48 -6.64 -5.04
CA ARG A 16 16.72 -6.74 -6.29
C ARG A 16 15.24 -7.04 -6.01
N GLU A 17 14.95 -8.00 -5.15
CA GLU A 17 13.55 -8.30 -4.75
C GLU A 17 12.87 -7.08 -4.12
N VAL A 18 13.58 -6.34 -3.25
CA VAL A 18 13.06 -5.08 -2.68
C VAL A 18 12.76 -4.05 -3.76
N ALA A 19 13.63 -3.91 -4.78
CA ALA A 19 13.39 -2.99 -5.89
C ALA A 19 12.16 -3.39 -6.72
N GLU A 20 11.99 -4.69 -6.99
CA GLU A 20 10.84 -5.23 -7.71
C GLU A 20 9.53 -5.02 -6.93
N LEU A 21 9.52 -5.32 -5.62
CA LEU A 21 8.39 -5.07 -4.73
C LEU A 21 8.06 -3.58 -4.63
N SER A 22 9.08 -2.72 -4.56
CA SER A 22 8.90 -1.26 -4.53
C SER A 22 8.26 -0.75 -5.82
N GLY A 23 8.68 -1.29 -6.99
CA GLY A 23 8.08 -0.96 -8.28
C GLY A 23 6.60 -1.38 -8.37
N LEU A 24 6.27 -2.59 -7.90
CA LEU A 24 4.87 -3.05 -7.83
C LEU A 24 4.02 -2.19 -6.89
N SER A 25 4.56 -1.81 -5.73
CA SER A 25 3.87 -0.92 -4.79
C SER A 25 3.60 0.44 -5.40
N LEU A 26 4.58 1.03 -6.11
CA LEU A 26 4.41 2.31 -6.80
C LEU A 26 3.34 2.23 -7.88
N ALA A 27 3.40 1.23 -8.76
CA ALA A 27 2.42 1.03 -9.82
C ALA A 27 1.00 0.86 -9.26
N THR A 28 0.86 0.07 -8.18
CA THR A 28 -0.42 -0.14 -7.49
C THR A 28 -0.97 1.17 -6.93
N GLY A 29 -0.14 1.97 -6.24
CA GLY A 29 -0.56 3.27 -5.70
C GLY A 29 -1.05 4.24 -6.77
N VAL A 30 -0.35 4.30 -7.91
CA VAL A 30 -0.76 5.13 -9.06
C VAL A 30 -2.11 4.67 -9.62
N ILE A 31 -2.29 3.36 -9.85
CA ILE A 31 -3.54 2.80 -10.37
C ILE A 31 -4.71 3.06 -9.41
N LEU A 32 -4.52 2.81 -8.11
CA LEU A 32 -5.57 3.03 -7.10
C LEU A 32 -5.99 4.49 -7.03
N THR A 33 -5.02 5.40 -7.09
CA THR A 33 -5.29 6.84 -7.10
C THR A 33 -6.11 7.25 -8.32
N GLN A 34 -5.75 6.77 -9.52
CA GLN A 34 -6.51 7.04 -10.75
C GLN A 34 -7.92 6.45 -10.74
N LEU A 35 -8.06 5.21 -10.26
CA LEU A 35 -9.37 4.56 -10.13
C LEU A 35 -10.26 5.35 -9.17
N LEU A 36 -9.71 5.81 -8.05
CA LEU A 36 -10.49 6.60 -7.11
C LEU A 36 -10.88 7.95 -7.68
N GLN A 37 -9.98 8.69 -8.34
CA GLN A 37 -10.35 9.94 -9.02
C GLN A 37 -11.49 9.71 -10.03
N LYS A 38 -11.45 8.60 -10.77
CA LYS A 38 -12.48 8.24 -11.74
C LYS A 38 -13.82 7.87 -11.09
N ILE A 39 -13.80 7.20 -9.94
CA ILE A 39 -15.02 6.86 -9.18
C ILE A 39 -15.58 8.12 -8.51
N ALA A 40 -14.74 8.84 -7.77
CA ALA A 40 -15.11 10.00 -6.99
C ALA A 40 -15.60 11.16 -7.86
N SER A 41 -15.09 11.34 -9.10
CA SER A 41 -15.62 12.35 -10.04
C SER A 41 -17.07 12.14 -10.47
N ARG A 42 -17.63 10.95 -10.21
CA ARG A 42 -19.05 10.63 -10.47
C ARG A 42 -19.93 10.79 -9.25
N GLU A 43 -19.32 10.95 -8.07
CA GLU A 43 -20.03 11.07 -6.81
C GLU A 43 -20.38 12.52 -6.51
N MET A 44 -21.56 12.73 -5.91
CA MET A 44 -21.98 14.06 -5.45
C MET A 44 -21.09 14.57 -4.30
N ASN A 45 -20.45 13.66 -3.55
CA ASN A 45 -19.44 13.95 -2.53
C ASN A 45 -18.20 13.05 -2.71
N PRO A 46 -17.25 13.45 -3.57
CA PRO A 46 -16.03 12.70 -3.88
C PRO A 46 -15.18 12.39 -2.64
N GLN A 47 -15.07 13.33 -1.72
CA GLN A 47 -14.29 13.19 -0.49
C GLN A 47 -14.93 12.19 0.49
N GLY A 48 -16.26 12.21 0.60
CA GLY A 48 -17.00 11.26 1.44
C GLY A 48 -16.84 9.81 0.96
N ALA A 49 -16.96 9.58 -0.34
CA ALA A 49 -16.78 8.26 -0.94
C ALA A 49 -15.34 7.74 -0.75
N ALA A 50 -14.35 8.61 -0.98
CA ALA A 50 -12.94 8.29 -0.73
C ALA A 50 -12.68 7.89 0.73
N GLY A 51 -13.19 8.66 1.69
CA GLY A 51 -13.04 8.36 3.11
C GLY A 51 -13.67 7.02 3.50
N GLN A 52 -14.84 6.68 2.97
CA GLN A 52 -15.47 5.38 3.21
C GLN A 52 -14.62 4.22 2.69
N ILE A 53 -14.07 4.34 1.47
CA ILE A 53 -13.23 3.31 0.87
C ILE A 53 -11.99 3.06 1.73
N VAL A 54 -11.32 4.13 2.19
CA VAL A 54 -10.14 4.03 3.06
C VAL A 54 -10.49 3.37 4.39
N ASN A 55 -11.60 3.78 5.03
CA ASN A 55 -12.03 3.20 6.29
C ASN A 55 -12.36 1.70 6.16
N ASN A 56 -13.06 1.32 5.08
CA ASN A 56 -13.38 -0.08 4.79
C ASN A 56 -12.10 -0.91 4.57
N ALA A 57 -11.10 -0.36 3.86
CA ALA A 57 -9.82 -1.02 3.66
C ALA A 57 -9.08 -1.24 4.99
N ARG A 58 -9.07 -0.23 5.86
CA ARG A 58 -8.45 -0.30 7.20
C ARG A 58 -9.10 -1.41 8.05
N ALA A 59 -10.43 -1.44 8.09
CA ALA A 59 -11.19 -2.47 8.80
C ALA A 59 -10.95 -3.88 8.24
N ALA A 60 -10.88 -4.03 6.90
CA ALA A 60 -10.60 -5.31 6.26
C ALA A 60 -9.20 -5.83 6.59
N ILE A 61 -8.17 -4.97 6.62
CA ILE A 61 -6.80 -5.34 7.02
C ILE A 61 -6.79 -5.79 8.48
N GLU A 62 -7.44 -5.04 9.37
CA GLU A 62 -7.53 -5.41 10.78
C GLU A 62 -8.22 -6.76 10.98
N GLY A 63 -9.36 -7.00 10.31
CA GLY A 63 -10.07 -8.26 10.36
C GLY A 63 -9.26 -9.44 9.80
N PHE A 64 -8.63 -9.24 8.64
CA PHE A 64 -7.80 -10.26 8.01
C PHE A 64 -6.61 -10.65 8.90
N THR A 65 -5.87 -9.66 9.41
CA THR A 65 -4.67 -9.90 10.21
C THR A 65 -4.97 -10.51 11.58
N ALA A 66 -6.12 -10.16 12.17
CA ALA A 66 -6.61 -10.81 13.39
C ALA A 66 -6.98 -12.28 13.17
N SER A 67 -7.47 -12.64 11.97
CA SER A 67 -7.91 -14.00 11.65
C SER A 67 -6.79 -14.98 11.30
N GLN A 68 -5.63 -14.49 10.84
CA GLN A 68 -4.56 -15.33 10.27
C GLN A 68 -3.26 -15.36 11.08
N ASN A 69 -3.25 -14.82 12.30
CA ASN A 69 -2.03 -14.72 13.13
C ASN A 69 -0.86 -14.08 12.37
N SER A 70 -1.17 -13.05 11.57
CA SER A 70 -0.23 -12.41 10.66
C SER A 70 0.89 -11.69 11.40
N ASP A 71 2.07 -11.60 10.76
CA ASP A 71 3.20 -10.85 11.30
C ASP A 71 2.80 -9.40 11.63
N PRO A 72 3.07 -8.90 12.86
CA PRO A 72 2.78 -7.52 13.24
C PRO A 72 3.38 -6.47 12.29
N VAL A 73 4.55 -6.75 11.71
CA VAL A 73 5.22 -5.86 10.73
C VAL A 73 4.40 -5.79 9.45
N MET A 74 3.87 -6.92 8.97
CA MET A 74 3.00 -6.95 7.80
C MET A 74 1.73 -6.11 8.04
N LYS A 75 1.09 -6.28 9.20
CA LYS A 75 -0.08 -5.48 9.58
C LYS A 75 0.24 -3.99 9.60
N ALA A 76 1.30 -3.61 10.31
CA ALA A 76 1.71 -2.22 10.43
C ALA A 76 1.98 -1.59 9.06
N ARG A 77 2.70 -2.30 8.19
CA ARG A 77 3.01 -1.81 6.85
C ARG A 77 1.78 -1.68 5.96
N ALA A 78 0.82 -2.61 6.05
CA ALA A 78 -0.43 -2.53 5.31
C ALA A 78 -1.27 -1.32 5.74
N LEU A 79 -1.37 -1.06 7.06
CA LEU A 79 -2.07 0.11 7.59
C LEU A 79 -1.39 1.43 7.22
N GLU A 80 -0.06 1.46 7.23
CA GLU A 80 0.73 2.60 6.77
C GLU A 80 0.49 2.89 5.28
N ALA A 81 0.46 1.85 4.43
CA ALA A 81 0.15 2.01 3.00
C ALA A 81 -1.25 2.60 2.78
N VAL A 82 -2.26 2.16 3.55
CA VAL A 82 -3.61 2.74 3.50
C VAL A 82 -3.59 4.23 3.86
N GLN A 83 -2.82 4.63 4.88
CA GLN A 83 -2.66 6.05 5.22
C GLN A 83 -1.99 6.84 4.10
N GLN A 84 -0.91 6.31 3.51
CA GLN A 84 -0.23 6.97 2.39
C GLN A 84 -1.16 7.18 1.20
N TYR A 85 -2.00 6.20 0.87
CA TYR A 85 -3.00 6.36 -0.17
C TYR A 85 -4.06 7.38 0.21
N GLU A 86 -4.57 7.37 1.45
CA GLU A 86 -5.50 8.39 1.94
C GLU A 86 -4.95 9.82 1.75
N ASP A 87 -3.68 10.03 2.11
CA ASP A 87 -3.02 11.33 1.98
C ASP A 87 -2.86 11.75 0.51
N GLN A 88 -2.48 10.81 -0.37
CA GLN A 88 -2.39 11.04 -1.81
C GLN A 88 -3.75 11.40 -2.40
N ILE A 89 -4.79 10.69 -2.02
CA ILE A 89 -6.17 10.93 -2.46
C ILE A 89 -6.62 12.33 -2.04
N ARG A 90 -6.44 12.68 -0.76
CA ARG A 90 -6.75 14.01 -0.23
C ARG A 90 -5.97 15.12 -0.94
N SER A 91 -4.76 14.83 -1.42
CA SER A 91 -3.96 15.82 -2.15
C SER A 91 -4.53 16.18 -3.52
N VAL A 92 -5.23 15.23 -4.17
CA VAL A 92 -5.77 15.43 -5.53
C VAL A 92 -7.25 15.82 -5.54
N LEU A 93 -8.03 15.44 -4.52
CA LEU A 93 -9.44 15.82 -4.39
C LEU A 93 -9.64 17.24 -3.78
N ARG A 94 -8.59 18.04 -3.67
CA ARG A 94 -8.66 19.43 -3.18
C ARG A 94 -9.14 20.38 -4.29
N GLU A 95 -10.41 20.77 -4.16
CA GLU A 95 -10.90 22.14 -4.41
C GLU A 95 -11.46 22.68 -3.09
#